data_AF-A0A5E4LBY2-F1
#
_entry.id   AF-A0A5E4LBY2-F1
#
_cell.length_a   1.000
_cell.length_b   1.000
_cell.length_c   1.000
_cell.angle_alpha   90.00
_cell.angle_beta   90.00
_cell.angle_gamma   90.00
#
_symmetry.space_group_name_H-M   'P 1'
#
loop_
_entity.id
_entity.type
_entity.pdbx_description
1 polymer ?
#
loop_
_entity_poly.entity_id
_entity_poly.type
_entity_poly.pdbx_seq_one_letter_code
_entity_poly.pdbx_strand_id
1 'polypeptide(L)'
;MKKLWAIFALALVIGIASAADTGITNVRSAISNLCNQLVTLLPVAAMLMIVIAGVIYAAGQMMGAETRARANVWATACLTGALVGLLIYAIAPAVLATIYGANNFSCNGTV
;
A
#
# COMPACT_ATOMS: atom_id res chain seq x y z
N MET A 1 14.59 -35.40 39.06
CA MET A 1 13.42 -34.49 38.89
C MET A 1 13.82 -33.05 38.57
N LYS A 2 14.66 -32.37 39.37
CA LYS A 2 15.11 -30.98 39.08
C LYS A 2 15.82 -30.79 37.73
N LYS A 3 16.64 -31.77 37.32
CA LYS A 3 17.32 -31.77 36.00
C LYS A 3 16.36 -31.92 34.82
N LEU A 4 15.22 -32.58 35.01
CA LEU A 4 14.21 -32.83 33.98
C LEU A 4 13.36 -31.58 33.73
N TRP A 5 13.06 -30.85 34.81
CA TRP A 5 12.46 -29.51 34.74
C TRP A 5 13.38 -28.48 34.08
N ALA A 6 14.69 -28.52 34.35
CA ALA A 6 15.65 -27.64 33.70
C ALA A 6 15.72 -27.85 32.18
N ILE A 7 15.65 -29.11 31.71
CA ILE A 7 15.65 -29.44 30.28
C ILE A 7 14.34 -28.97 29.61
N PHE A 8 13.20 -29.13 30.29
CA PHE A 8 11.90 -28.67 29.78
C PHE A 8 11.80 -27.14 29.68
N ALA A 9 12.33 -26.42 30.68
CA ALA A 9 12.41 -24.96 30.65
C ALA A 9 13.34 -24.45 29.54
N LEU A 10 14.47 -25.12 29.32
CA LEU A 10 15.40 -24.80 28.23
C LEU A 10 14.76 -25.02 26.85
N ALA A 11 14.05 -26.14 26.67
CA ALA A 11 13.33 -26.44 25.44
C ALA A 11 12.22 -25.42 25.15
N LEU A 12 11.51 -24.96 26.18
CA LEU A 12 10.49 -23.91 26.07
C LEU A 12 11.10 -22.57 25.62
N VAL A 13 12.22 -22.15 26.21
CA VAL A 13 12.90 -20.90 25.86
C VAL A 13 13.43 -20.92 24.43
N ILE A 14 13.99 -22.05 23.97
CA ILE A 14 14.45 -22.22 22.59
C ILE A 14 13.27 -22.17 21.60
N GLY A 15 12.15 -22.80 21.96
CA GLY A 15 10.92 -22.76 21.16
C GLY A 15 10.38 -21.34 20.97
N ILE A 16 10.33 -20.54 22.05
CA ILE A 16 9.85 -19.16 22.01
C ILE A 16 10.80 -18.26 21.21
N ALA A 17 12.12 -18.44 21.37
CA ALA A 17 13.12 -17.68 20.62
C ALA A 17 13.04 -17.95 19.11
N SER A 18 12.84 -19.19 18.70
CA SER A 18 12.75 -19.56 17.26
C SER A 18 11.46 -19.08 16.56
N ALA A 19 10.36 -18.93 17.30
CA ALA A 19 9.09 -18.48 16.77
C ALA A 19 9.01 -16.95 16.61
N ALA A 20 9.77 -16.19 17.40
CA ALA A 20 9.77 -14.73 17.37
C ALA A 20 10.40 -14.15 16.10
N ASP A 21 11.46 -14.76 15.57
CA ASP A 21 12.22 -14.23 14.43
C ASP A 21 11.67 -14.61 13.05
N THR A 22 11.17 -15.84 12.89
CA THR A 22 10.78 -16.35 11.57
C THR A 22 9.45 -15.79 11.07
N GLY A 23 8.44 -15.63 11.94
CA GLY A 23 7.13 -15.11 11.54
C GLY A 23 7.15 -13.62 11.16
N ILE A 24 7.78 -12.80 12.00
CA ILE A 24 7.85 -11.34 11.81
C ILE A 24 8.69 -10.99 10.57
N THR A 25 9.77 -11.72 10.29
CA THR A 25 10.65 -11.46 9.13
C THR A 25 9.93 -11.74 7.80
N ASN A 26 9.16 -12.83 7.73
CA ASN A 26 8.41 -13.18 6.52
C ASN A 26 7.29 -12.18 6.22
N VAL A 27 6.57 -11.73 7.26
CA VAL A 27 5.55 -10.69 7.12
C VAL A 27 6.17 -9.38 6.66
N ARG A 28 7.31 -8.97 7.24
CA ARG A 28 8.04 -7.77 6.82
C ARG A 28 8.45 -7.83 5.35
N SER A 29 9.02 -8.96 4.91
CA SER A 29 9.44 -9.17 3.52
C SER A 29 8.26 -9.16 2.54
N ALA A 30 7.13 -9.75 2.93
CA ALA A 30 5.91 -9.70 2.12
C ALA A 30 5.38 -8.27 1.95
N ILE A 31 5.33 -7.48 3.03
CA ILE A 31 4.85 -6.11 2.97
C ILE A 31 5.84 -5.23 2.17
N SER A 32 7.16 -5.42 2.27
CA SER A 32 8.12 -4.66 1.47
C SER A 32 8.00 -4.95 -0.03
N ASN A 33 7.78 -6.22 -0.40
CA ASN A 33 7.53 -6.58 -1.79
C ASN A 33 6.23 -5.98 -2.33
N LEU A 34 5.17 -6.02 -1.51
CA LEU A 34 3.89 -5.40 -1.85
C LEU A 34 4.02 -3.87 -1.98
N CYS A 35 4.85 -3.24 -1.14
CA CYS A 35 5.13 -1.81 -1.25
C CYS A 35 5.84 -1.45 -2.56
N ASN A 36 6.87 -2.20 -2.95
CA ASN A 36 7.58 -1.97 -4.21
C ASN A 36 6.68 -2.18 -5.44
N GLN A 37 5.78 -3.17 -5.40
CA GLN A 37 4.77 -3.35 -6.44
C GLN A 37 3.77 -2.20 -6.50
N LEU A 38 3.28 -1.73 -5.35
CA LEU A 38 2.36 -0.59 -5.30
C LEU A 38 3.01 0.69 -5.81
N VAL A 39 4.24 0.97 -5.42
CA VAL A 39 5.04 2.13 -5.84
C VAL A 39 5.22 2.21 -7.35
N THR A 40 5.39 1.07 -8.01
CA THR A 40 5.60 1.02 -9.47
C THR A 40 4.28 1.11 -10.25
N LEU A 41 3.19 0.55 -9.70
CA LEU A 41 1.89 0.51 -10.38
C LEU A 41 1.01 1.75 -10.13
N LEU A 42 1.04 2.32 -8.92
CA LEU A 42 0.22 3.49 -8.56
C LEU A 42 0.41 4.70 -9.48
N PRO A 43 1.62 5.17 -9.81
CA PRO A 43 1.79 6.35 -10.64
C PRO A 43 1.29 6.12 -12.07
N VAL A 44 1.51 4.92 -12.61
CA VAL A 44 0.98 4.53 -13.93
C VAL A 44 -0.55 4.55 -13.93
N ALA A 45 -1.18 3.93 -12.91
CA ALA A 45 -2.63 3.92 -12.76
C ALA A 45 -3.21 5.33 -12.55
N ALA A 46 -2.55 6.18 -11.76
CA ALA A 46 -2.97 7.56 -11.52
C ALA A 46 -2.94 8.38 -12.81
N MET A 47 -1.87 8.27 -13.62
CA MET A 47 -1.79 8.94 -14.91
C MET A 47 -2.90 8.47 -15.87
N LEU A 48 -3.18 7.17 -15.90
CA LEU A 48 -4.22 6.60 -16.75
C LEU A 48 -5.61 7.10 -16.32
N MET A 49 -5.89 7.20 -15.02
CA MET A 49 -7.14 7.75 -14.48
C MET A 49 -7.33 9.23 -14.81
N ILE A 50 -6.26 10.04 -14.81
CA ILE A 50 -6.32 11.45 -15.21
C ILE A 50 -6.65 11.57 -16.71
N VAL A 51 -6.03 10.75 -17.56
CA VAL A 51 -6.32 10.73 -19.00
C VAL A 51 -7.78 10.32 -19.26
N ILE A 52 -8.26 9.26 -18.60
CA ILE A 52 -9.65 8.82 -18.70
C ILE A 52 -10.62 9.93 -18.26
N ALA A 53 -10.32 10.65 -17.18
CA ALA A 53 -11.14 11.77 -16.72
C ALA A 53 -11.25 12.86 -17.82
N GLY A 54 -10.15 13.19 -18.48
CA GLY A 54 -10.13 14.14 -19.60
C GLY A 54 -10.97 13.65 -20.80
N VAL A 55 -10.84 12.38 -21.16
CA VAL A 55 -11.61 11.78 -22.26
C VAL A 55 -13.11 11.75 -21.93
N ILE A 56 -13.50 11.35 -20.72
CA ILE A 56 -14.91 11.31 -20.28
C ILE A 56 -15.49 12.73 -20.28
N TYR A 57 -14.74 13.72 -19.80
CA TYR A 57 -15.20 15.11 -19.83
C TYR A 57 -15.43 15.59 -21.26
N ALA A 58 -14.47 15.37 -22.16
CA ALA A 58 -14.58 15.75 -23.57
C ALA A 58 -15.71 15.01 -24.29
N ALA A 59 -15.84 13.70 -24.09
CA ALA A 59 -16.93 12.89 -24.63
C ALA A 59 -18.30 13.35 -24.09
N GLY A 60 -18.36 13.75 -22.83
CA GLY A 60 -19.57 14.29 -22.20
C GLY A 60 -20.04 15.60 -22.81
N GLN A 61 -19.14 16.41 -23.40
CA GLN A 61 -19.54 17.65 -24.11
C GLN A 61 -20.20 17.37 -25.47
N MET A 62 -19.91 16.23 -26.09
CA MET A 62 -20.52 15.82 -27.36
C MET A 62 -21.89 15.15 -27.19
N MET A 63 -22.28 14.84 -25.96
CA MET A 63 -23.53 14.15 -25.64
C MET A 63 -24.57 15.10 -25.06
N GLY A 64 -25.85 14.71 -25.12
CA GLY A 64 -26.99 15.50 -24.67
C GLY A 64 -26.95 15.89 -23.18
N ALA A 65 -27.82 16.82 -22.77
CA ALA A 65 -27.80 17.43 -21.43
C ALA A 65 -27.80 16.43 -20.26
N GLU A 66 -28.56 15.33 -20.40
CA GLU A 66 -28.66 14.24 -19.41
C GLU A 66 -27.32 13.48 -19.23
N THR A 67 -26.64 13.20 -20.33
CA THR A 67 -25.38 12.44 -20.37
C THR A 67 -24.18 13.33 -20.06
N ARG A 68 -24.22 14.62 -20.41
CA ARG A 68 -23.23 15.63 -20.02
C ARG A 68 -23.14 15.75 -18.49
N ALA A 69 -24.28 15.79 -17.82
CA ALA A 69 -24.33 15.88 -16.36
C ALA A 69 -23.71 14.64 -15.69
N ARG A 70 -24.06 13.43 -16.16
CA ARG A 70 -23.48 12.17 -15.64
C ARG A 70 -22.00 12.03 -15.95
N ALA A 71 -21.57 12.37 -17.17
CA ALA A 71 -20.16 12.31 -17.56
C ALA A 71 -19.28 13.23 -16.71
N ASN A 72 -19.78 14.43 -16.35
CA ASN A 72 -19.04 15.34 -15.49
C ASN A 72 -18.84 14.80 -14.06
N VAL A 73 -19.86 14.11 -13.52
CA VAL A 73 -19.74 13.42 -12.21
C VAL A 73 -18.70 12.31 -12.27
N TRP A 74 -18.64 11.55 -13.37
CA TRP A 74 -17.68 10.46 -13.51
C TRP A 74 -16.25 10.98 -13.71
N ALA A 75 -16.07 12.03 -14.52
CA ALA A 75 -14.78 12.67 -14.72
C ALA A 75 -14.21 13.24 -13.41
N THR A 76 -15.05 13.93 -12.62
CA THR A 76 -14.65 14.48 -11.32
C THR A 76 -14.37 13.38 -10.29
N ALA A 77 -15.10 12.27 -10.30
CA ALA A 77 -14.81 11.12 -9.45
C ALA A 77 -13.46 10.45 -9.82
N CYS A 78 -13.15 10.29 -11.10
CA CYS A 78 -11.86 9.78 -11.56
C CYS A 78 -10.71 10.71 -11.17
N LEU A 79 -10.89 12.03 -11.34
CA LEU A 79 -9.87 13.03 -11.02
C LEU A 79 -9.61 13.12 -9.50
N THR A 80 -10.66 13.13 -8.69
CA THR A 80 -10.51 13.15 -7.21
C THR A 80 -9.92 11.85 -6.69
N GLY A 81 -10.32 10.69 -7.23
CA GLY A 81 -9.71 9.39 -6.90
C GLY A 81 -8.22 9.34 -7.22
N ALA A 82 -7.79 9.86 -8.37
CA ALA A 82 -6.38 9.94 -8.73
C ALA A 82 -5.58 10.88 -7.79
N LEU A 83 -6.15 12.04 -7.46
CA LEU A 83 -5.54 13.01 -6.52
C LEU A 83 -5.39 12.44 -5.11
N VAL A 84 -6.45 11.83 -4.57
CA VAL A 84 -6.42 11.22 -3.25
C VAL A 84 -5.47 10.02 -3.22
N GLY A 85 -5.45 9.21 -4.28
CA GLY A 85 -4.50 8.09 -4.40
C GLY A 85 -3.03 8.55 -4.40
N LEU A 86 -2.71 9.61 -5.13
CA LEU A 86 -1.37 10.22 -5.13
C LEU A 86 -1.01 10.79 -3.74
N LEU A 87 -1.97 11.41 -3.06
CA LEU A 87 -1.78 11.96 -1.72
C LEU A 87 -1.51 10.85 -0.69
N ILE A 88 -2.27 9.76 -0.74
CA ILE A 88 -2.04 8.58 0.11
C ILE A 88 -0.65 8.00 -0.18
N TYR A 89 -0.26 7.88 -1.45
CA TYR A 89 1.06 7.39 -1.83
C TYR A 89 2.21 8.22 -1.22
N ALA A 90 2.08 9.55 -1.22
CA ALA A 90 3.09 10.44 -0.65
C ALA A 90 3.19 10.33 0.89
N ILE A 91 2.07 10.10 1.58
CA ILE A 91 2.01 10.09 3.06
C ILE A 91 2.25 8.68 3.64
N ALA A 92 1.93 7.63 2.90
CA ALA A 92 2.07 6.23 3.31
C ALA A 92 3.45 5.87 3.91
N PRO A 93 4.60 6.18 3.28
CA PRO A 93 5.90 5.81 3.84
C PRO A 93 6.18 6.52 5.18
N ALA A 94 5.75 7.77 5.33
CA ALA A 94 5.91 8.51 6.58
C ALA A 94 5.12 7.85 7.72
N VAL A 95 3.86 7.46 7.47
CA VAL A 95 3.01 6.78 8.48
C VAL A 95 3.56 5.41 8.85
N LEU A 96 4.04 4.63 7.87
CA LEU A 96 4.64 3.32 8.12
C LEU A 96 5.93 3.44 8.94
N ALA A 97 6.76 4.47 8.69
CA ALA A 97 7.97 4.72 9.47
C ALA A 97 7.67 5.04 10.95
N THR A 98 6.58 5.76 11.23
CA THR A 98 6.17 6.07 12.61
C THR A 98 5.69 4.84 13.38
N ILE A 99 5.02 3.90 12.70
CA ILE A 99 4.43 2.70 13.35
C ILE A 99 5.47 1.59 13.51
N TYR A 100 6.29 1.32 12.49
CA TYR A 100 7.21 0.18 12.48
C TYR A 100 8.68 0.52 12.80
N GLY A 101 8.99 1.81 12.96
CA GLY A 101 10.34 2.31 13.22
C GLY A 101 11.15 2.41 11.92
N ALA A 102 11.76 3.59 11.70
CA ALA A 102 12.35 4.06 10.45
C ALA A 102 13.41 3.18 9.75
N ASN A 103 13.86 2.08 10.36
CA ASN A 103 15.04 1.32 9.92
C ASN A 103 14.77 -0.08 9.36
N ASN A 104 13.50 -0.54 9.33
CA ASN A 104 13.18 -1.93 8.96
C ASN A 104 12.31 -2.07 7.70
N PHE A 105 11.98 -0.95 7.04
CA PHE A 105 11.05 -0.96 5.91
C PHE A 105 11.62 -0.16 4.73
N SER A 106 11.95 -0.87 3.64
CA SER A 106 12.44 -0.27 2.40
C SER A 106 11.34 -0.33 1.35
N CYS A 107 10.64 0.80 1.18
CA CYS A 107 9.88 1.09 -0.03
C CYS A 107 10.74 2.03 -0.85
N ASN A 108 11.63 1.48 -1.68
CA ASN A 108 12.48 2.33 -2.51
C ASN A 108 11.70 2.74 -3.75
N GLY A 109 10.73 3.63 -3.55
CA GLY A 109 10.10 4.39 -4.62
C GLY A 109 10.97 5.58 -4.96
N THR A 110 11.95 5.36 -5.82
CA THR A 110 12.57 6.44 -6.57
C THR A 110 11.47 7.15 -7.35
N VAL A 111 11.11 8.36 -6.89
CA VAL A 111 10.58 9.40 -7.77
C VAL A 111 11.68 9.87 -8.71
#